data_AF-A0A7D5QX45-F1
#
_entry.id   AF-A0A7D5QX45-F1
#
_cell.length_a   1.000
_cell.length_b   1.000
_cell.length_c   1.000
_cell.angle_alpha   90.00
_cell.angle_beta   90.00
_cell.angle_gamma   90.00
#
_symmetry.space_group_name_H-M   'P 1'
#
loop_
_entity.id
_entity.type
_entity.pdbx_description
1 polymer ?
#
loop_
_entity_poly.entity_id
_entity_poly.type
_entity_poly.pdbx_seq_one_letter_code
_entity_poly.pdbx_strand_id
1 'polypeptide(L)'
;MERYLLHFKNEKYLPQNCRELAHKARDLAADMKNVSVRLARVATKFIEFDVAAEKEDLDTLVDKLSPIGDLDNVRHVFEEHIEKEKGITDGIFFYNNERFWECHEAFEGVWNQCYGREKELVQGIILVAVAFAHQQENEESIGVGMLGRALEKLGTSPSMYHSIDVDRIRKKAIEMQQSKKLTRFEI
;
A
#
# COMPACT_ATOMS: atom_id res chain seq x y z
N MET A 1 -11.79 14.17 -12.24
CA MET A 1 -10.50 13.53 -11.98
C MET A 1 -10.73 12.39 -11.01
N GLU A 2 -10.53 11.19 -11.51
CA GLU A 2 -10.56 9.94 -10.76
C GLU A 2 -9.18 9.65 -10.16
N ARG A 3 -9.09 8.73 -9.19
CA ARG A 3 -7.82 8.37 -8.55
C ARG A 3 -7.29 7.06 -9.12
N TYR A 4 -6.03 7.04 -9.50
CA TYR A 4 -5.35 5.86 -10.04
C TYR A 4 -4.04 5.58 -9.31
N LEU A 5 -3.69 4.31 -9.20
CA LEU A 5 -2.36 3.85 -8.81
C LEU A 5 -1.68 3.31 -10.06
N LEU A 6 -0.62 3.97 -10.49
CA LEU A 6 0.20 3.56 -11.62
C LEU A 6 1.44 2.84 -11.09
N HIS A 7 1.60 1.57 -11.41
CA HIS A 7 2.79 0.79 -11.06
C HIS A 7 3.74 0.73 -12.25
N PHE A 8 4.95 1.24 -12.05
CA PHE A 8 6.05 1.15 -12.99
C PHE A 8 7.10 0.20 -12.46
N LYS A 9 7.73 -0.62 -13.31
CA LYS A 9 8.78 -1.55 -12.88
C LYS A 9 9.92 -0.81 -12.20
N ASN A 10 10.38 -1.35 -11.08
CA ASN A 10 11.52 -0.81 -10.35
C ASN A 10 12.75 -1.70 -10.53
N GLU A 11 13.81 -1.12 -11.10
CA GLU A 11 15.08 -1.82 -11.30
C GLU A 11 16.17 -1.36 -10.33
N LYS A 12 16.01 -0.18 -9.70
CA LYS A 12 17.14 0.48 -9.00
C LYS A 12 16.77 1.42 -7.87
N TYR A 13 15.54 1.89 -7.80
CA TYR A 13 15.14 2.92 -6.84
C TYR A 13 14.89 2.29 -5.47
N LEU A 14 15.19 3.06 -4.44
CA LEU A 14 14.90 2.73 -3.05
C LEU A 14 13.85 3.70 -2.50
N PRO A 15 13.22 3.41 -1.35
CA PRO A 15 12.28 4.33 -0.71
C PRO A 15 12.80 5.76 -0.58
N GLN A 16 14.10 5.96 -0.36
CA GLN A 16 14.72 7.29 -0.27
C GLN A 16 14.52 8.15 -1.53
N ASN A 17 14.27 7.53 -2.69
CA ASN A 17 14.01 8.23 -3.95
C ASN A 17 12.54 8.67 -4.13
N CYS A 18 11.62 8.30 -3.23
CA CYS A 18 10.18 8.54 -3.38
C CYS A 18 9.83 10.00 -3.74
N ARG A 19 10.43 10.96 -3.02
CA ARG A 19 10.16 12.40 -3.23
C ARG A 19 10.69 12.88 -4.57
N GLU A 20 11.92 12.50 -4.91
CA GLU A 20 12.55 12.84 -6.19
C GLU A 20 11.72 12.28 -7.36
N LEU A 21 11.28 11.03 -7.27
CA LEU A 21 10.43 10.39 -8.27
C LEU A 21 9.08 11.11 -8.42
N ALA A 22 8.44 11.46 -7.31
CA ALA A 22 7.20 12.22 -7.34
C ALA A 22 7.40 13.61 -7.98
N HIS A 23 8.50 14.29 -7.70
CA HIS A 23 8.85 15.56 -8.36
C HIS A 23 9.08 15.37 -9.86
N LYS A 24 9.91 14.40 -10.25
CA LYS A 24 10.16 14.09 -11.66
C LYS A 24 8.86 13.76 -12.42
N ALA A 25 7.96 12.99 -11.82
CA ALA A 25 6.67 12.68 -12.41
C ALA A 25 5.78 13.92 -12.59
N ARG A 26 5.77 14.84 -11.61
CA ARG A 26 5.07 16.14 -11.75
C ARG A 26 5.66 17.00 -12.85
N ASP A 27 6.99 17.05 -12.99
CA ASP A 27 7.65 17.82 -14.03
C ASP A 27 7.33 17.28 -15.43
N LEU A 28 7.31 15.95 -15.59
CA LEU A 28 6.95 15.28 -16.85
C LEU A 28 5.48 15.50 -17.26
N ALA A 29 4.59 15.64 -16.27
CA ALA A 29 3.17 15.88 -16.46
C ALA A 29 2.77 17.36 -16.36
N ALA A 30 3.73 18.30 -16.31
CA ALA A 30 3.47 19.70 -15.97
C ALA A 30 2.57 20.44 -16.97
N ASP A 31 2.53 19.99 -18.23
CA ASP A 31 1.67 20.52 -19.30
C ASP A 31 0.27 19.89 -19.33
N MET A 32 0.00 18.87 -18.50
CA MET A 32 -1.29 18.19 -18.40
C MET A 32 -2.20 18.88 -17.38
N LYS A 33 -3.29 19.50 -17.85
CA LYS A 33 -4.16 20.33 -17.00
C LYS A 33 -5.00 19.52 -15.99
N ASN A 34 -5.40 18.30 -16.34
CA ASN A 34 -6.27 17.47 -15.51
C ASN A 34 -5.53 16.28 -14.89
N VAL A 35 -4.23 16.44 -14.62
CA VAL A 35 -3.43 15.43 -13.95
C VAL A 35 -2.77 16.02 -12.71
N SER A 36 -2.79 15.27 -11.62
CA SER A 36 -2.07 15.59 -10.40
C SER A 36 -1.38 14.35 -9.86
N VAL A 37 -0.05 14.36 -9.82
CA VAL A 37 0.75 13.31 -9.14
C VAL A 37 0.90 13.68 -7.67
N ARG A 38 0.30 12.88 -6.78
CA ARG A 38 0.23 13.18 -5.34
C ARG A 38 1.50 12.76 -4.64
N LEU A 39 1.90 11.51 -4.80
CA LEU A 39 3.08 10.92 -4.17
C LEU A 39 3.63 9.76 -5.00
N ALA A 40 4.79 9.26 -4.59
CA ALA A 40 5.32 8.00 -5.08
C ALA A 40 5.65 7.07 -3.90
N ARG A 41 5.36 5.78 -4.04
CA ARG A 41 5.81 4.72 -3.13
C ARG A 41 6.79 3.82 -3.86
N VAL A 42 7.92 3.50 -3.24
CA VAL A 42 8.94 2.66 -3.88
C VAL A 42 8.97 1.27 -3.22
N ALA A 43 8.40 0.29 -3.91
CA ALA A 43 8.51 -1.12 -3.58
C ALA A 43 9.78 -1.73 -4.19
N THR A 44 10.12 -2.97 -3.82
CA THR A 44 11.29 -3.63 -4.43
C THR A 44 11.12 -3.91 -5.91
N LYS A 45 9.91 -4.23 -6.37
CA LYS A 45 9.64 -4.61 -7.76
C LYS A 45 9.00 -3.50 -8.60
N PHE A 46 8.42 -2.48 -7.96
CA PHE A 46 7.73 -1.40 -8.65
C PHE A 46 7.82 -0.05 -7.91
N ILE A 47 7.55 1.02 -8.65
CA ILE A 47 7.27 2.36 -8.16
C ILE A 47 5.78 2.58 -8.37
N GLU A 48 5.06 2.91 -7.32
CA GLU A 48 3.66 3.32 -7.40
C GLU A 48 3.56 4.84 -7.44
N PHE A 49 2.83 5.38 -8.41
CA PHE A 49 2.38 6.76 -8.40
C PHE A 49 0.89 6.81 -8.07
N ASP A 50 0.54 7.52 -6.99
CA ASP A 50 -0.84 7.87 -6.69
C ASP A 50 -1.19 9.16 -7.44
N VAL A 51 -2.07 9.05 -8.41
CA VAL A 51 -2.41 10.14 -9.32
C VAL A 51 -3.90 10.42 -9.31
N ALA A 52 -4.27 11.68 -9.51
CA ALA A 52 -5.61 12.06 -9.93
C ALA A 52 -5.56 12.43 -11.42
N ALA A 53 -6.38 11.80 -12.25
CA ALA A 53 -6.42 12.03 -13.69
C ALA A 53 -7.84 11.83 -14.25
N GLU A 54 -8.16 12.40 -15.40
CA GLU A 54 -9.29 11.91 -16.20
C GLU A 54 -8.86 10.64 -16.95
N LYS A 55 -9.82 9.74 -17.19
CA LYS A 55 -9.54 8.46 -17.88
C LYS A 55 -8.91 8.66 -19.26
N GLU A 56 -9.34 9.69 -19.98
CA GLU A 56 -8.85 10.04 -21.33
C GLU A 56 -7.39 10.52 -21.33
N ASP A 57 -6.90 11.00 -20.19
CA ASP A 57 -5.53 11.52 -20.04
C ASP A 57 -4.52 10.42 -19.62
N LEU A 58 -4.98 9.22 -19.25
CA LEU A 58 -4.12 8.17 -18.70
C LEU A 58 -3.04 7.68 -19.66
N ASP A 59 -3.39 7.38 -20.91
CA ASP A 59 -2.42 6.87 -21.89
C ASP A 59 -1.30 7.91 -22.13
N THR A 60 -1.68 9.18 -22.25
CA THR A 60 -0.72 10.29 -22.40
C THR A 60 0.15 10.45 -21.16
N LEU A 61 -0.43 10.29 -19.96
CA LEU A 61 0.32 10.33 -18.71
C LEU A 61 1.33 9.18 -18.62
N VAL A 62 0.92 7.95 -18.93
CA VAL A 62 1.79 6.77 -18.94
C VAL A 62 2.96 6.98 -19.89
N ASP A 63 2.70 7.45 -21.11
CA ASP A 63 3.75 7.74 -22.10
C ASP A 63 4.74 8.79 -21.59
N LYS A 64 4.25 9.86 -20.96
CA LYS A 64 5.09 10.90 -20.35
C LYS A 64 5.94 10.39 -19.19
N LEU A 65 5.46 9.41 -18.43
CA LEU A 65 6.18 8.81 -17.31
C LEU A 65 7.14 7.68 -17.72
N SER A 66 7.10 7.21 -18.97
CA SER A 66 8.01 6.17 -19.49
C SER A 66 9.52 6.41 -19.25
N PRO A 67 10.05 7.66 -19.13
CA PRO A 67 11.45 7.88 -18.76
C PRO A 67 11.79 7.53 -17.29
N ILE A 68 10.79 7.16 -16.47
CA ILE A 68 10.98 6.67 -15.11
C ILE A 68 11.11 5.14 -15.10
N GLY A 69 10.34 4.45 -15.95
CA GLY A 69 10.36 3.00 -16.10
C GLY A 69 9.24 2.52 -17.04
N ASP A 70 9.14 1.20 -17.21
CA ASP A 70 8.05 0.58 -17.94
C ASP A 70 6.81 0.44 -17.07
N LEU A 71 5.63 0.69 -17.65
CA LEU A 71 4.36 0.40 -16.98
C LEU A 71 4.23 -1.11 -16.73
N ASP A 72 3.82 -1.47 -15.51
CA ASP A 72 3.52 -2.84 -15.09
C ASP A 72 2.00 -3.04 -14.89
N ASN A 73 1.36 -2.12 -14.17
CA ASN A 73 -0.05 -2.20 -13.84
C ASN A 73 -0.68 -0.81 -13.65
N VAL A 74 -1.97 -0.68 -13.95
CA VAL A 74 -2.78 0.50 -13.63
C VAL A 74 -4.00 0.03 -12.84
N ARG A 75 -4.25 0.67 -11.71
CA ARG A 75 -5.45 0.42 -10.91
C ARG A 75 -6.26 1.69 -10.76
N HIS A 76 -7.55 1.60 -11.04
CA HIS A 76 -8.52 2.62 -10.67
C HIS A 76 -8.91 2.42 -9.20
N VAL A 77 -8.82 3.48 -8.40
CA VAL A 77 -9.17 3.47 -6.98
C VAL A 77 -10.58 4.02 -6.82
N PHE A 78 -11.51 3.13 -6.53
CA PHE A 78 -12.90 3.46 -6.23
C PHE A 78 -13.45 2.49 -5.18
N GLU A 79 -14.54 2.90 -4.54
CA GLU A 79 -15.21 2.07 -3.54
C GLU A 79 -15.95 0.92 -4.25
N GLU A 80 -15.33 -0.25 -4.28
CA GLU A 80 -15.95 -1.48 -4.78
C GLU A 80 -16.68 -2.22 -3.65
N HIS A 81 -17.92 -2.64 -3.91
CA HIS A 81 -18.58 -3.61 -3.04
C HIS A 81 -18.06 -5.01 -3.35
N ILE A 82 -17.03 -5.42 -2.61
CA ILE A 82 -16.39 -6.74 -2.75
C ILE A 82 -16.88 -7.67 -1.64
N GLU A 83 -17.20 -8.91 -1.99
CA GLU A 83 -17.47 -9.95 -1.00
C GLU A 83 -16.29 -10.12 -0.03
N LYS A 84 -16.59 -10.31 1.24
CA LYS A 84 -15.59 -10.38 2.30
C LYS A 84 -14.43 -11.36 2.03
N GLU A 85 -14.73 -12.59 1.62
CA GLU A 85 -13.70 -13.61 1.33
C GLU A 85 -12.78 -13.22 0.17
N LYS A 86 -13.34 -12.54 -0.84
CA LYS A 86 -12.56 -12.00 -1.94
C LYS A 86 -11.65 -10.86 -1.47
N GLY A 87 -12.17 -9.94 -0.66
CA GLY A 87 -11.37 -8.87 -0.05
C GLY A 87 -10.20 -9.39 0.79
N ILE A 88 -10.40 -10.49 1.54
CA ILE A 88 -9.34 -11.16 2.30
C ILE A 88 -8.29 -11.75 1.35
N THR A 89 -8.73 -12.50 0.33
CA THR A 89 -7.83 -13.13 -0.65
C THR A 89 -6.99 -12.09 -1.41
N ASP A 90 -7.64 -11.02 -1.87
CA ASP A 90 -7.00 -9.91 -2.57
C ASP A 90 -6.02 -9.17 -1.65
N GLY A 91 -6.42 -8.92 -0.40
CA GLY A 91 -5.57 -8.27 0.61
C GLY A 91 -4.27 -9.04 0.88
N ILE A 92 -4.35 -10.36 1.04
CA ILE A 92 -3.17 -11.23 1.20
C ILE A 92 -2.28 -11.17 -0.05
N PHE A 93 -2.88 -11.29 -1.24
CA PHE A 93 -2.15 -11.19 -2.50
C PHE A 93 -1.40 -9.86 -2.62
N PHE A 94 -2.06 -8.75 -2.32
CA PHE A 94 -1.45 -7.42 -2.39
C PHE A 94 -0.33 -7.27 -1.34
N TYR A 95 -0.55 -7.68 -0.10
CA TYR A 95 0.47 -7.60 0.94
C TYR A 95 1.75 -8.36 0.56
N ASN A 96 1.60 -9.61 0.11
CA ASN A 96 2.72 -10.49 -0.25
C ASN A 96 3.45 -10.01 -1.52
N ASN A 97 2.85 -9.11 -2.30
CA ASN A 97 3.47 -8.45 -3.44
C ASN A 97 3.92 -7.01 -3.16
N GLU A 98 3.99 -6.58 -1.90
CA GLU A 98 4.36 -5.21 -1.48
C GLU A 98 3.39 -4.11 -1.96
N ARG A 99 2.20 -4.48 -2.41
CA ARG A 99 1.11 -3.57 -2.81
C ARG A 99 0.34 -3.11 -1.57
N PHE A 100 1.04 -2.45 -0.65
CA PHE A 100 0.53 -2.23 0.70
C PHE A 100 -0.65 -1.26 0.78
N TRP A 101 -0.72 -0.24 -0.09
CA TRP A 101 -1.88 0.65 -0.14
C TRP A 101 -3.14 -0.09 -0.60
N GLU A 102 -2.97 -0.98 -1.56
CA GLU A 102 -4.05 -1.79 -2.13
C GLU A 102 -4.49 -2.91 -1.20
N CYS A 103 -3.54 -3.47 -0.45
CA CYS A 103 -3.83 -4.32 0.70
C CYS A 103 -4.70 -3.57 1.72
N HIS A 104 -4.33 -2.32 2.05
CA HIS A 104 -5.12 -1.47 2.93
C HIS A 104 -6.56 -1.30 2.40
N GLU A 105 -6.74 -0.95 1.12
CA GLU A 105 -8.06 -0.74 0.52
C GLU A 105 -8.89 -2.04 0.49
N ALA A 106 -8.28 -3.18 0.15
CA ALA A 106 -8.96 -4.46 0.15
C ALA A 106 -9.45 -4.86 1.56
N PHE A 107 -8.59 -4.71 2.58
CA PHE A 107 -8.99 -5.00 3.96
C PHE A 107 -9.93 -3.94 4.56
N GLU A 108 -9.93 -2.69 4.07
CA GLU A 108 -10.94 -1.70 4.45
C GLU A 108 -12.35 -2.14 4.03
N GLY A 109 -12.49 -2.66 2.80
CA GLY A 109 -13.74 -3.27 2.33
C GLY A 109 -14.21 -4.45 3.20
N VAL A 110 -13.27 -5.28 3.67
CA VAL A 110 -13.52 -6.36 4.64
C VAL A 110 -13.94 -5.78 6.00
N TRP A 111 -13.20 -4.79 6.50
CA TRP A 111 -13.41 -4.15 7.80
C TRP A 111 -14.79 -3.50 7.91
N ASN A 112 -15.30 -2.92 6.82
CA ASN A 112 -16.65 -2.36 6.73
C ASN A 112 -17.75 -3.40 6.99
N GLN A 113 -17.49 -4.67 6.67
CA GLN A 113 -18.40 -5.80 6.88
C GLN A 113 -18.21 -6.49 8.24
N CYS A 114 -17.17 -6.14 8.99
CA CYS A 114 -16.84 -6.74 10.29
C CYS A 114 -17.46 -5.98 11.47
N TYR A 115 -17.65 -6.71 12.58
CA TYR A 115 -18.14 -6.17 13.85
C TYR A 115 -17.33 -6.71 15.04
N GLY A 116 -17.37 -6.00 16.17
CA GLY A 116 -16.75 -6.43 17.43
C GLY A 116 -15.27 -6.78 17.29
N ARG A 117 -14.86 -7.93 17.85
CA ARG A 117 -13.46 -8.38 17.88
C ARG A 117 -12.85 -8.59 16.50
N GLU A 118 -13.65 -9.04 15.53
CA GLU A 118 -13.16 -9.22 14.17
C GLU A 118 -12.81 -7.88 13.52
N LYS A 119 -13.63 -6.85 13.75
CA LYS A 119 -13.38 -5.49 13.23
C LYS A 119 -12.04 -4.93 13.76
N GLU A 120 -11.75 -5.16 15.04
CA GLU A 120 -10.47 -4.78 15.65
C GLU A 120 -9.29 -5.58 15.06
N LEU A 121 -9.44 -6.90 14.90
CA LEU A 121 -8.43 -7.77 14.28
C LEU A 121 -8.07 -7.28 12.86
N VAL A 122 -9.08 -7.10 12.00
CA VAL A 122 -8.88 -6.63 10.63
C VAL A 122 -8.27 -5.22 10.62
N GLN A 123 -8.66 -4.34 11.55
CA GLN A 123 -8.02 -3.03 11.71
C GLN A 123 -6.53 -3.16 12.06
N GLY A 124 -6.16 -4.14 12.88
CA GLY A 124 -4.76 -4.46 13.16
C GLY A 124 -3.98 -4.85 11.90
N ILE A 125 -4.54 -5.71 11.04
CA ILE A 125 -3.93 -6.10 9.76
C ILE A 125 -3.77 -4.89 8.83
N ILE A 126 -4.80 -4.04 8.73
CA ILE A 126 -4.74 -2.79 7.95
C ILE A 126 -3.58 -1.91 8.43
N LEU A 127 -3.42 -1.73 9.75
CA LEU A 127 -2.34 -0.91 10.31
C LEU A 127 -0.95 -1.46 10.02
N VAL A 128 -0.80 -2.79 9.90
CA VAL A 128 0.46 -3.40 9.44
C VAL A 128 0.73 -3.07 7.97
N ALA A 129 -0.28 -3.13 7.10
CA ALA A 129 -0.11 -2.71 5.70
C ALA A 129 0.29 -1.23 5.61
N VAL A 130 -0.39 -0.35 6.37
CA VAL A 130 -0.06 1.08 6.46
C VAL A 130 1.38 1.32 6.94
N ALA A 131 1.87 0.52 7.89
CA ALA A 131 3.26 0.61 8.35
C ALA A 131 4.27 0.45 7.19
N PHE A 132 4.04 -0.53 6.33
CA PHE A 132 4.91 -0.77 5.18
C PHE A 132 4.69 0.21 4.02
N ALA A 133 3.47 0.74 3.84
CA ALA A 133 3.24 1.85 2.91
C ALA A 133 4.09 3.08 3.30
N HIS A 134 4.14 3.45 4.58
CA HIS A 134 5.05 4.50 5.07
C HIS A 134 6.53 4.15 4.84
N GLN A 135 6.92 2.87 4.98
CA GLN A 135 8.30 2.46 4.65
C GLN A 135 8.63 2.77 3.18
N GLN A 136 7.71 2.51 2.24
CA GLN A 136 7.89 2.79 0.81
C GLN A 136 7.94 4.29 0.50
N GLU A 137 7.40 5.13 1.39
CA GLU A 137 7.44 6.60 1.34
C GLU A 137 8.67 7.19 2.05
N ASN A 138 9.65 6.37 2.46
CA ASN A 138 10.82 6.77 3.25
C ASN A 138 10.47 7.32 4.65
N GLU A 139 9.38 6.83 5.24
CA GLU A 139 8.87 7.22 6.55
C GLU A 139 8.90 6.04 7.53
N GLU A 140 9.98 5.27 7.55
CA GLU A 140 10.10 4.05 8.35
C GLU A 140 9.83 4.28 9.85
N SER A 141 10.23 5.43 10.40
CA SER A 141 9.94 5.78 11.79
C SER A 141 8.43 5.90 12.07
N ILE A 142 7.66 6.45 11.13
CA ILE A 142 6.20 6.52 11.21
C ILE A 142 5.63 5.11 11.11
N GLY A 143 6.12 4.31 10.16
CA GLY A 143 5.71 2.93 9.98
C GLY A 143 5.92 2.07 11.24
N VAL A 144 7.09 2.17 11.90
CA VAL A 144 7.36 1.52 13.19
C VAL A 144 6.37 1.97 14.27
N GLY A 145 5.98 3.25 14.28
CA GLY A 145 4.94 3.77 15.17
C GLY A 145 3.57 3.13 14.94
N MET A 146 3.21 2.85 13.68
CA MET A 146 1.94 2.18 13.34
C MET A 146 1.86 0.75 13.87
N LEU A 147 2.97 0.04 14.01
CA LEU A 147 3.00 -1.32 14.57
C LEU A 147 2.51 -1.37 16.02
N GLY A 148 2.70 -0.30 16.81
CA GLY A 148 2.19 -0.25 18.19
C GLY A 148 0.67 -0.25 18.21
N ARG A 149 0.07 0.59 17.36
CA ARG A 149 -1.38 0.64 17.16
C ARG A 149 -1.90 -0.67 16.59
N ALA A 150 -1.18 -1.29 15.67
CA ALA A 150 -1.53 -2.61 15.13
C ALA A 150 -1.58 -3.67 16.24
N LEU A 151 -0.56 -3.72 17.11
CA LEU A 151 -0.51 -4.66 18.24
C LEU A 151 -1.63 -4.45 19.25
N GLU A 152 -1.99 -3.20 19.56
CA GLU A 152 -3.15 -2.88 20.40
C GLU A 152 -4.44 -3.45 19.82
N LYS A 153 -4.64 -3.32 18.50
CA LYS A 153 -5.82 -3.80 17.79
C LYS A 153 -5.85 -5.32 17.65
N LEU A 154 -4.70 -5.95 17.36
CA LEU A 154 -4.59 -7.40 17.29
C LEU A 154 -4.81 -8.02 18.68
N GLY A 155 -4.31 -7.40 19.75
CA GLY A 155 -4.55 -7.80 21.13
C GLY A 155 -4.42 -9.31 21.36
N THR A 156 -5.45 -9.90 21.96
CA THR A 156 -5.58 -11.35 22.20
C THR A 156 -6.45 -12.06 21.15
N SER A 157 -6.53 -11.50 19.94
CA SER A 157 -7.25 -12.13 18.83
C SER A 157 -6.75 -13.54 18.56
N PRO A 158 -7.60 -14.42 17.99
CA PRO A 158 -7.19 -15.77 17.58
C PRO A 158 -5.90 -15.77 16.78
N SER A 159 -5.12 -16.85 16.91
CA SER A 159 -3.85 -17.00 16.22
C SER A 159 -3.98 -17.03 14.69
N MET A 160 -5.16 -17.37 14.18
CA MET A 160 -5.47 -17.43 12.76
C MET A 160 -6.68 -16.56 12.43
N TYR A 161 -6.60 -15.88 11.28
CA TYR A 161 -7.74 -15.25 10.63
C TYR A 161 -7.80 -15.71 9.18
N HIS A 162 -8.71 -16.63 8.87
CA HIS A 162 -8.69 -17.38 7.59
C HIS A 162 -7.32 -18.04 7.40
N SER A 163 -6.60 -17.72 6.32
CA SER A 163 -5.25 -18.22 6.06
C SER A 163 -4.14 -17.36 6.67
N ILE A 164 -4.46 -16.27 7.36
CA ILE A 164 -3.47 -15.32 7.92
C ILE A 164 -3.03 -15.78 9.30
N ASP A 165 -1.72 -15.95 9.48
CA ASP A 165 -1.09 -16.21 10.78
C ASP A 165 -0.92 -14.91 11.57
N VAL A 166 -1.89 -14.62 12.44
CA VAL A 166 -1.93 -13.42 13.29
C VAL A 166 -0.87 -13.48 14.38
N ASP A 167 -0.51 -14.66 14.87
CA ASP A 167 0.60 -14.83 15.82
C ASP A 167 1.93 -14.39 15.20
N ARG A 168 2.17 -14.79 13.94
CA ARG A 168 3.35 -14.37 13.17
C ARG A 168 3.38 -12.86 12.98
N ILE A 169 2.26 -12.24 12.63
CA ILE A 169 2.15 -10.78 12.52
C ILE A 169 2.51 -10.12 13.86
N ARG A 170 1.93 -10.57 14.98
CA ARG A 170 2.23 -10.03 16.32
C ARG A 170 3.71 -10.15 16.65
N LYS A 171 4.30 -11.33 16.45
CA LYS A 171 5.72 -11.58 16.71
C LYS A 171 6.61 -10.66 15.89
N LYS A 172 6.35 -10.55 14.58
CA LYS A 172 7.11 -9.68 13.67
C LYS A 172 6.97 -8.21 14.03
N ALA A 173 5.77 -7.75 14.37
CA ALA A 173 5.53 -6.38 14.81
C ALA A 173 6.34 -6.04 16.07
N ILE A 174 6.36 -6.92 17.08
CA ILE A 174 7.17 -6.73 18.30
C ILE A 174 8.67 -6.68 17.96
N GLU A 175 9.17 -7.64 17.17
CA GLU A 175 10.58 -7.67 16.72
C GLU A 175 10.97 -6.35 16.04
N MET A 176 10.16 -5.88 15.10
CA MET A 176 10.42 -4.66 14.33
C MET A 176 10.33 -3.38 15.17
N GLN A 177 9.43 -3.32 16.15
CA GLN A 177 9.37 -2.21 17.09
C GLN A 177 10.62 -2.14 17.98
N GLN A 178 11.08 -3.29 18.48
CA GLN A 178 12.29 -3.37 19.31
C GLN A 178 13.53 -2.98 18.52
N SER A 179 13.65 -3.46 17.27
CA SER A 179 14.78 -3.12 16.40
C SER A 179 14.65 -1.74 15.74
N LYS A 180 13.50 -1.07 15.87
CA LYS A 180 13.14 0.18 15.16
C LYS A 180 13.39 0.10 13.66
N LYS A 181 13.09 -1.05 13.07
CA LYS A 181 13.36 -1.32 11.65
C LYS A 181 12.28 -2.22 11.08
N LEU A 182 11.68 -1.80 9.98
CA LEU A 182 10.69 -2.61 9.28
C LEU A 182 11.40 -3.62 8.39
N THR A 183 11.06 -4.89 8.56
CA THR A 183 11.57 -5.98 7.75
C THR A 183 10.38 -6.69 7.13
N ARG A 184 10.32 -6.69 5.80
CA ARG A 184 9.20 -7.28 5.05
C ARG A 184 9.08 -8.77 5.34
N PHE A 185 7.84 -9.25 5.36
CA PHE A 185 7.47 -10.64 5.49
C PHE A 185 6.17 -10.87 4.72
N GLU A 186 5.78 -12.12 4.55
CA GLU A 186 4.49 -12.51 3.95
C GLU A 186 3.50 -12.88 5.06
N ILE A 187 2.22 -12.57 4.83
CA ILE A 187 1.09 -12.92 5.71
C ILE A 187 0.25 -14.06 5.15
#